data_AF-A0A6P0Y088-F1
#
_entry.id   AF-A0A6P0Y088-F1
#
_cell.length_a   1.000
_cell.length_b   1.000
_cell.length_c   1.000
_cell.angle_alpha   90.00
_cell.angle_beta   90.00
_cell.angle_gamma   90.00
#
_symmetry.space_group_name_H-M   'P 1'
#
loop_
_entity.id
_entity.type
_entity.pdbx_description
1 polymer ?
#
loop_
_entity_poly.entity_id
_entity_poly.type
_entity_poly.pdbx_seq_one_letter_code
_entity_poly.pdbx_strand_id
1 'polypeptide(L)'
;AGEDREFCDRWLHHGYKMVTVPDAQIYHAHKLTLRSFWRQHFNYGRGAFHFHQLRAQRGIGEIKVEPFSFYYNLLSYPFLQPSERQSSLLLSMLFFLSQVANVMGFFWEKTNQKFLASTTKLPVENN
;
A
#
# COMPACT_ATOMS: atom_id res chain seq x y z
N ALA A 1 2.81 -5.81 -4.58
CA ALA A 1 2.24 -4.45 -4.43
C ALA A 1 3.30 -3.36 -4.30
N GLY A 2 4.38 -3.52 -3.52
CA GLY A 2 5.47 -2.53 -3.52
C GLY A 2 6.31 -2.58 -4.80
N GLU A 3 6.71 -3.79 -5.19
CA GLU A 3 7.51 -4.08 -6.39
C GLU A 3 6.83 -3.62 -7.69
N ASP A 4 5.56 -3.97 -7.90
CA ASP A 4 4.81 -3.57 -9.10
C ASP A 4 4.77 -2.05 -9.27
N ARG A 5 4.59 -1.32 -8.15
CA ARG A 5 4.59 0.15 -8.15
C ARG A 5 5.97 0.71 -8.44
N GLU A 6 7.02 0.14 -7.87
CA GLU A 6 8.42 0.52 -8.15
C GLU A 6 8.75 0.34 -9.63
N PHE A 7 8.39 -0.81 -10.21
CA PHE A 7 8.64 -1.11 -11.60
C PHE A 7 7.93 -0.11 -12.52
N CYS A 8 6.64 0.13 -12.28
CA CYS A 8 5.84 1.08 -13.03
C CYS A 8 6.35 2.53 -12.90
N ASP A 9 6.73 2.96 -11.69
CA ASP A 9 7.30 4.28 -11.45
C ASP A 9 8.64 4.44 -12.17
N ARG A 10 9.52 3.44 -12.10
CA ARG A 10 10.81 3.43 -12.81
C ARG A 10 10.62 3.42 -14.32
N TRP A 11 9.66 2.66 -14.83
CA TRP A 11 9.31 2.63 -16.25
C TRP A 11 8.93 4.03 -16.76
N LEU A 12 8.04 4.72 -16.04
CA LEU A 12 7.64 6.10 -16.35
C LEU A 12 8.80 7.08 -16.19
N HIS A 13 9.64 6.91 -15.15
CA HIS A 13 10.81 7.75 -14.92
C HIS A 13 11.81 7.70 -16.08
N HIS A 14 11.94 6.56 -16.75
CA HIS A 14 12.77 6.42 -17.96
C HIS A 14 12.11 6.97 -19.24
N GLY A 15 10.94 7.60 -19.15
CA GLY A 15 10.24 8.18 -20.30
C GLY A 15 9.49 7.16 -21.15
N TYR A 16 9.39 5.91 -20.71
CA TYR A 16 8.55 4.91 -21.37
C TYR A 16 7.06 5.21 -21.12
N LYS A 17 6.22 4.83 -22.08
CA LYS A 17 4.77 5.07 -22.01
C LYS A 17 4.06 3.94 -21.25
N MET A 18 3.00 4.31 -20.54
CA MET A 18 2.01 3.41 -19.98
C MET A 18 0.65 3.80 -20.57
N VAL A 19 -0.04 2.83 -21.16
CA VAL A 19 -1.32 3.06 -21.85
C VAL A 19 -2.44 2.33 -21.12
N THR A 20 -3.57 2.98 -20.96
CA THR A 20 -4.77 2.37 -20.39
C THR A 20 -5.50 1.62 -21.49
N VAL A 21 -5.85 0.37 -21.24
CA VAL A 21 -6.64 -0.47 -22.16
C VAL A 21 -7.99 -0.77 -21.48
N PRO A 22 -9.07 -0.04 -21.80
CA PRO A 22 -10.34 -0.15 -21.08
C PRO A 22 -11.01 -1.52 -21.25
N ASP A 23 -10.78 -2.20 -22.38
CA ASP A 23 -11.38 -3.50 -22.69
C ASP A 23 -10.61 -4.69 -22.09
N ALA A 24 -9.46 -4.44 -21.44
CA ALA A 24 -8.67 -5.49 -20.81
C ALA A 24 -9.35 -5.99 -19.53
N GLN A 25 -9.97 -7.17 -19.59
CA GLN A 25 -10.62 -7.82 -18.45
C GLN A 25 -9.68 -8.84 -17.80
N ILE A 26 -9.41 -8.66 -16.50
CA ILE A 26 -8.60 -9.58 -15.69
C ILE A 26 -9.46 -10.11 -14.55
N TYR A 27 -9.75 -11.42 -14.56
CA TYR A 27 -10.45 -12.07 -13.46
C TYR A 27 -9.46 -12.38 -12.34
N HIS A 28 -9.68 -11.77 -11.18
CA HIS A 28 -8.81 -11.94 -10.04
C HIS A 28 -9.62 -12.15 -8.77
N ALA A 29 -9.43 -13.31 -8.14
CA ALA A 29 -10.04 -13.64 -6.86
C ALA A 29 -9.02 -14.32 -5.96
N HIS A 30 -8.87 -13.80 -4.75
CA HIS A 30 -8.10 -14.44 -3.69
C HIS A 30 -9.07 -14.95 -2.62
N LYS A 31 -9.01 -16.25 -2.32
CA LYS A 31 -9.72 -16.81 -1.17
C LYS A 31 -8.93 -16.46 0.09
N LEU A 32 -9.35 -15.42 0.78
CA LEU A 32 -8.69 -14.92 1.99
C LEU A 32 -9.52 -15.24 3.24
N THR A 33 -8.84 -15.76 4.25
CA THR A 33 -9.29 -15.68 5.64
C THR A 33 -9.04 -14.26 6.17
N LEU A 34 -9.68 -13.89 7.29
CA LEU A 34 -9.42 -12.60 7.95
C LEU A 34 -7.93 -12.42 8.31
N ARG A 35 -7.25 -13.50 8.75
CA ARG A 35 -5.82 -13.47 9.07
C ARG A 35 -4.95 -13.23 7.83
N SER A 36 -5.24 -13.93 6.72
CA SER A 36 -4.48 -13.73 5.49
C SER A 36 -4.77 -12.37 4.85
N PHE A 37 -6.01 -11.88 4.95
CA PHE A 37 -6.41 -10.53 4.55
C PHE A 37 -5.62 -9.46 5.31
N TRP A 38 -5.62 -9.53 6.64
CA TRP A 38 -4.84 -8.62 7.47
C TRP A 38 -3.35 -8.63 7.10
N ARG A 39 -2.74 -9.81 7.03
CA ARG A 39 -1.32 -9.97 6.68
C ARG A 39 -1.01 -9.38 5.31
N GLN A 40 -1.89 -9.58 4.33
CA GLN A 40 -1.72 -9.05 2.98
C GLN A 40 -1.72 -7.52 2.98
N HIS A 41 -2.69 -6.88 3.62
CA HIS A 41 -2.76 -5.42 3.69
C HIS A 41 -1.64 -4.82 4.54
N PHE A 42 -1.23 -5.49 5.62
CA PHE A 42 -0.04 -5.12 6.37
C PHE A 42 1.22 -5.13 5.51
N ASN A 43 1.44 -6.19 4.73
CA ASN A 43 2.56 -6.27 3.79
C ASN A 43 2.47 -5.21 2.68
N TYR A 44 1.27 -4.80 2.28
CA TYR A 44 1.11 -3.67 1.35
C TYR A 44 1.61 -2.36 1.96
N GLY A 45 1.36 -2.13 3.25
CA GLY A 45 1.90 -0.99 3.98
C GLY A 45 3.41 -0.96 4.03
N ARG A 46 4.02 -2.10 4.37
CA ARG A 46 5.49 -2.26 4.35
C ARG A 46 6.06 -1.95 2.96
N GLY A 47 5.44 -2.53 1.93
CA GLY A 47 5.84 -2.29 0.54
C GLY A 47 5.68 -0.84 0.10
N ALA A 48 4.63 -0.14 0.56
CA ALA A 48 4.44 1.28 0.28
C ALA A 48 5.57 2.13 0.90
N PHE A 49 6.01 1.80 2.11
CA PHE A 49 7.14 2.49 2.74
C PHE A 49 8.43 2.34 1.92
N HIS A 50 8.79 1.11 1.51
CA HIS A 50 9.96 0.89 0.66
C HIS A 50 9.86 1.63 -0.69
N PHE A 51 8.69 1.59 -1.31
CA PHE A 51 8.42 2.30 -2.56
C PHE A 51 8.65 3.81 -2.41
N HIS A 52 8.10 4.42 -1.36
CA HIS A 52 8.29 5.84 -1.09
C HIS A 52 9.74 6.20 -0.77
N GLN A 53 10.46 5.33 -0.05
CA GLN A 53 11.88 5.52 0.22
C GLN A 53 12.72 5.51 -1.06
N LEU A 54 12.49 4.55 -1.96
CA LEU A 54 13.19 4.47 -3.25
C LEU A 54 12.86 5.68 -4.15
N ARG A 55 11.61 6.14 -4.16
CA ARG A 55 11.22 7.35 -4.90
C ARG A 55 11.87 8.61 -4.35
N ALA A 56 11.93 8.75 -3.03
CA ALA A 56 12.62 9.86 -2.39
C ALA A 56 14.12 9.88 -2.73
N GLN A 57 14.78 8.71 -2.80
CA GLN A 57 16.18 8.59 -3.23
C GLN A 57 16.40 9.04 -4.69
N ARG A 58 15.39 8.92 -5.55
CA ARG A 58 15.41 9.43 -6.93
C ARG A 58 15.06 10.91 -7.04
N GLY A 59 14.79 11.59 -5.92
CA GLY A 59 14.32 12.98 -5.89
C GLY A 59 12.87 13.15 -6.35
N ILE A 60 12.10 12.05 -6.46
CA ILE A 60 10.73 12.06 -6.98
C ILE A 60 9.74 12.26 -5.81
N GLY A 61 9.64 13.52 -5.35
CA GLY A 61 8.54 14.06 -4.55
C GLY A 61 8.26 13.43 -3.17
N GLU A 62 7.37 14.10 -2.43
CA GLU A 62 6.94 13.66 -1.10
C GLU A 62 5.86 12.57 -1.16
N ILE A 63 5.66 11.91 -0.02
CA ILE A 63 4.54 10.99 0.18
C ILE A 63 3.24 11.79 0.11
N LYS A 64 2.41 11.51 -0.90
CA LYS A 64 1.07 12.09 -1.01
C LYS A 64 0.07 11.23 -0.26
N VAL A 65 -0.59 11.82 0.72
CA VAL A 65 -1.74 11.22 1.40
C VAL A 65 -3.01 11.64 0.65
N GLU A 66 -3.93 10.70 0.45
CA GLU A 66 -5.19 10.98 -0.23
C GLU A 66 -6.06 11.95 0.59
N PRO A 67 -6.91 12.75 -0.06
CA PRO A 67 -7.81 13.66 0.65
C PRO A 67 -8.82 12.90 1.51
N PHE A 68 -9.36 13.56 2.55
CA PHE A 68 -10.37 12.96 3.43
C PHE A 68 -11.59 12.39 2.67
N SER A 69 -12.02 13.08 1.61
CA SER A 69 -13.12 12.64 0.75
C SER A 69 -12.88 11.28 0.11
N PHE A 70 -11.63 10.93 -0.22
CA PHE A 70 -11.28 9.61 -0.73
C PHE A 70 -11.62 8.52 0.28
N TYR A 71 -11.23 8.69 1.54
CA TYR A 71 -11.49 7.69 2.58
C TYR A 71 -12.97 7.61 2.94
N TYR A 72 -13.66 8.75 3.01
CA TYR A 72 -15.11 8.77 3.19
C TYR A 72 -15.84 8.03 2.06
N ASN A 73 -15.46 8.29 0.82
CA ASN A 73 -16.03 7.61 -0.35
C ASN A 73 -15.70 6.13 -0.33
N LEU A 74 -14.46 5.74 -0.01
CA LEU A 74 -14.05 4.33 0.09
C LEU A 74 -14.93 3.55 1.08
N LEU A 75 -15.20 4.13 2.25
CA LEU A 75 -15.99 3.47 3.30
C LEU A 75 -17.49 3.49 3.03
N SER A 76 -18.00 4.53 2.37
CA SER A 76 -19.43 4.67 2.05
C SER A 76 -19.83 3.99 0.74
N TYR A 77 -18.87 3.72 -0.16
CA TYR A 77 -19.11 3.14 -1.49
C TYR A 77 -19.99 1.88 -1.49
N PRO A 78 -19.81 0.89 -0.58
CA PRO A 78 -20.67 -0.30 -0.55
C PRO A 78 -22.15 -0.02 -0.29
N PHE A 79 -22.49 1.12 0.35
CA PHE A 79 -23.87 1.52 0.62
C PHE A 79 -24.51 2.28 -0.53
N LEU A 80 -23.68 2.83 -1.44
CA LEU A 80 -24.13 3.55 -2.63
C LEU A 80 -24.41 2.59 -3.80
N GLN A 81 -23.96 1.34 -3.71
CA GLN A 81 -24.11 0.35 -4.77
C GLN A 81 -25.29 -0.59 -4.51
N PRO A 82 -26.15 -0.82 -5.51
CA PRO A 82 -27.15 -1.88 -5.44
C PRO A 82 -26.42 -3.22 -5.35
N SER A 83 -26.52 -3.91 -4.22
CA SER A 83 -25.87 -5.20 -4.04
C SER A 83 -26.83 -6.16 -3.33
N GLU A 84 -27.35 -7.14 -4.08
CA GLU A 84 -28.30 -8.12 -3.55
C GLU A 84 -27.61 -9.28 -2.81
N ARG A 85 -26.28 -9.42 -2.95
CA ARG A 85 -25.55 -10.64 -2.56
C ARG A 85 -24.57 -10.46 -1.42
N GLN A 86 -24.12 -9.24 -1.12
CA GLN A 86 -23.08 -8.98 -0.13
C GLN A 86 -23.51 -7.86 0.83
N SER A 87 -23.25 -8.05 2.12
CA SER A 87 -23.56 -7.04 3.14
C SER A 87 -22.66 -5.82 2.95
N SER A 88 -23.26 -4.67 2.65
CA SER A 88 -22.56 -3.39 2.54
C SER A 88 -21.76 -3.07 3.80
N LEU A 89 -22.31 -3.35 4.97
CA LEU A 89 -21.63 -3.14 6.25
C LEU A 89 -20.36 -4.00 6.37
N LEU A 90 -20.44 -5.27 6.01
CA LEU A 90 -19.27 -6.17 6.05
C LEU A 90 -18.17 -5.67 5.11
N LEU A 91 -18.52 -5.26 3.89
CA LEU A 91 -17.56 -4.72 2.92
C LEU A 91 -16.90 -3.43 3.43
N SER A 92 -17.68 -2.49 3.96
CA SER A 92 -17.14 -1.27 4.56
C SER A 92 -16.21 -1.56 5.73
N MET A 93 -16.54 -2.55 6.58
CA MET A 93 -15.66 -3.00 7.65
C MET A 93 -14.36 -3.62 7.13
N LEU A 94 -14.42 -4.42 6.07
CA LEU A 94 -13.22 -4.98 5.43
C LEU A 94 -12.35 -3.89 4.80
N PHE A 95 -12.94 -2.88 4.15
CA PHE A 95 -12.21 -1.72 3.67
C PHE A 95 -11.54 -0.98 4.81
N PHE A 96 -12.26 -0.68 5.89
CA PHE A 96 -11.67 -0.04 7.07
C PHE A 96 -10.49 -0.85 7.62
N LEU A 97 -10.68 -2.15 7.83
CA LEU A 97 -9.64 -3.04 8.34
C LEU A 97 -8.41 -3.09 7.41
N SER A 98 -8.62 -3.07 6.10
CA SER A 98 -7.55 -3.03 5.11
C SER A 98 -6.70 -1.77 5.24
N GLN A 99 -7.33 -0.61 5.46
CA GLN A 99 -6.65 0.67 5.63
C GLN A 99 -5.85 0.70 6.94
N VAL A 100 -6.43 0.20 8.03
CA VAL A 100 -5.73 0.08 9.32
C VAL A 100 -4.50 -0.82 9.20
N ALA A 101 -4.65 -2.02 8.65
CA ALA A 101 -3.55 -2.96 8.48
C ALA A 101 -2.43 -2.36 7.62
N ASN A 102 -2.78 -1.68 6.52
CA ASN A 102 -1.85 -1.00 5.62
C ASN A 102 -1.08 0.11 6.36
N VAL A 103 -1.77 1.01 7.06
CA VAL A 103 -1.12 2.06 7.86
C VAL A 103 -0.19 1.46 8.92
N MET A 104 -0.64 0.44 9.64
CA MET A 104 0.19 -0.24 10.64
C MET A 104 1.45 -0.86 10.02
N GLY A 105 1.33 -1.52 8.87
CA GLY A 105 2.47 -2.09 8.15
C GLY A 105 3.49 -1.04 7.71
N PHE A 106 3.00 0.11 7.24
CA PHE A 106 3.85 1.23 6.86
C PHE A 106 4.67 1.77 8.04
N PHE A 107 4.02 2.04 9.18
CA PHE A 107 4.70 2.58 10.36
C PHE A 107 5.60 1.56 11.06
N TRP A 108 5.21 0.28 11.03
CA TRP A 108 6.05 -0.80 11.52
C TRP A 108 7.36 -0.88 10.73
N GLU A 109 7.31 -0.87 9.39
CA GLU A 109 8.52 -0.91 8.55
C GLU A 109 9.39 0.33 8.75
N LYS A 110 8.76 1.51 8.85
CA LYS A 110 9.46 2.77 9.15
C LYS A 110 10.24 2.70 10.47
N THR A 111 9.65 2.10 11.50
CA THR A 111 10.28 1.97 12.83
C THR A 111 11.40 0.93 12.79
N ASN A 112 11.18 -0.21 12.13
CA ASN A 112 12.16 -1.27 11.99
C ASN A 112 13.42 -0.81 11.23
N GLN A 113 13.26 -0.06 10.14
CA GLN A 113 14.41 0.51 9.42
C GLN A 113 15.17 1.55 10.24
N LYS A 114 14.49 2.42 10.98
CA LYS A 114 15.15 3.38 11.88
C LYS A 114 15.99 2.66 12.94
N PHE A 115 15.45 1.58 13.49
CA PHE A 115 16.17 0.74 14.45
C PHE A 115 17.44 0.14 13.82
N LEU A 116 17.32 -0.52 12.65
CA LEU A 116 18.48 -1.09 11.94
C LEU A 116 19.54 -0.04 11.58
N ALA A 117 19.12 1.15 11.13
CA ALA A 117 20.02 2.25 10.83
C ALA A 117 20.72 2.81 12.08
N SER A 118 20.12 2.70 13.26
CA SER A 118 20.73 3.11 14.53
C SER A 118 21.77 2.10 15.03
N THR A 119 21.52 0.80 14.89
CA THR A 119 22.45 -0.27 15.31
C THR A 119 23.70 -0.33 14.43
N THR A 120 23.55 -0.06 13.12
CA THR A 120 24.68 -0.09 12.17
C THR A 120 25.64 1.11 12.35
N LYS A 121 25.25 2.15 13.09
CA LYS A 121 26.08 3.33 13.37
C LYS A 121 26.90 3.25 14.66
N LEU A 122 26.86 2.12 15.38
CA LEU A 122 27.74 1.91 16.53
C LEU A 122 29.19 1.78 16.04
N PRO A 123 30.17 2.50 16.62
CA PRO A 123 31.55 2.37 16.22
C PRO A 123 32.03 0.97 16.56
N VAL A 124 32.65 0.31 15.57
CA VAL A 124 33.56 -0.80 15.85
C VAL A 124 34.71 -0.16 16.66
N GLU A 125 34.68 -0.33 17.98
CA GLU A 125 35.86 -0.09 18.81
C GLU A 125 36.96 -1.03 18.31
N ASN A 126 37.91 -0.46 17.58
CA ASN A 126 39.17 -1.12 17.25
C ASN A 126 39.98 -1.19 18.56
N ASN A 127 40.08 -2.38 19.13
CA ASN A 127 41.05 -2.73 20.18
C ASN A 127 42.48 -2.68 19.66
#